data_AF-A0A4R1W937-F1
#
_entry.id   AF-A0A4R1W937-F1
#
_cell.length_a   1.000
_cell.length_b   1.000
_cell.length_c   1.000
_cell.angle_alpha   90.00
_cell.angle_beta   90.00
_cell.angle_gamma   90.00
#
_symmetry.space_group_name_H-M   'P 1'
#
loop_
_entity.id
_entity.type
_entity.pdbx_description
1 polymer ?
#
loop_
_entity_poly.entity_id
_entity_poly.type
_entity_poly.pdbx_seq_one_letter_code
_entity_poly.pdbx_strand_id
1 'polypeptide(L)'
;MTTVLPRLAKEDARGILERYSDSGLDVIGESMPIVHESLTYSAVGGAPLGDPQLRALRSELLTLAREHGMPNQLSRQGVAAFEGQAAEIIHRSLPITPHEAAHEEVWSYLTCCWLLDVAVWRFGMDADERRFIGNVNRNTFRRLWWRVEVLGAETDLTRLGEDELVNIMERPTISSDRRLAKLIAAEFLLRVDRDEAAERMQLMREAMKRFLRLTPFVSFSALDDKALESTVSGTFDDAAASLVGLALGAGTKPLATSSAPSPDVYKLDRVTIGESDSAASSSMASALDESSFVDIAQAALAIARRTGRVTNATLREAVPVTSEDARRVLKTLTAQGILENRGARRGSHYVVVESDPVLTDSGVESMPGVDTSGEASALSHEIPDTDRKPVDDALRRLLRRRR
;
A
#
# COMPACT_ATOMS: atom_id res chain seq x y z
N MET A 1 11.29 -30.41 18.92
CA MET A 1 9.96 -29.98 19.38
C MET A 1 9.54 -28.77 18.57
N THR A 2 8.27 -28.68 18.17
CA THR A 2 7.77 -27.52 17.40
C THR A 2 7.52 -26.35 18.35
N THR A 3 8.11 -25.20 18.04
CA THR A 3 7.88 -23.93 18.77
C THR A 3 6.53 -23.35 18.36
N VAL A 4 5.75 -22.88 19.34
CA VAL A 4 4.47 -22.18 19.11
C VAL A 4 4.49 -20.81 19.77
N LEU A 5 3.82 -19.83 19.16
CA LEU A 5 3.66 -18.50 19.75
C LEU A 5 2.22 -18.31 20.24
N PRO A 6 2.02 -17.42 21.23
CA PRO A 6 0.70 -16.92 21.54
C PRO A 6 0.04 -16.26 20.31
N ARG A 7 -1.28 -16.40 20.25
CA ARG A 7 -2.13 -15.87 19.18
C ARG A 7 -3.02 -14.79 19.77
N LEU A 8 -2.90 -13.58 19.21
CA LEU A 8 -3.72 -12.43 19.56
C LEU A 8 -4.82 -12.24 18.50
N ALA A 9 -6.07 -12.18 18.93
CA ALA A 9 -7.19 -11.96 18.03
C ALA A 9 -7.10 -10.57 17.38
N LYS A 10 -7.72 -10.43 16.21
CA LYS A 10 -7.65 -9.20 15.42
C LYS A 10 -8.24 -7.99 16.14
N GLU A 11 -9.37 -8.18 16.82
CA GLU A 11 -10.08 -7.13 17.57
C GLU A 11 -9.24 -6.64 18.76
N ASP A 12 -8.58 -7.56 19.46
CA ASP A 12 -7.68 -7.25 20.57
C ASP A 12 -6.46 -6.46 20.08
N ALA A 13 -5.88 -6.89 18.95
CA ALA A 13 -4.77 -6.18 18.31
C ALA A 13 -5.17 -4.76 17.90
N ARG A 14 -6.39 -4.57 17.38
CA ARG A 14 -6.94 -3.24 17.06
C ARG A 14 -7.12 -2.39 18.31
N GLY A 15 -7.66 -2.95 19.39
CA GLY A 15 -7.80 -2.24 20.67
C GLY A 15 -6.45 -1.74 21.22
N ILE A 16 -5.37 -2.49 21.00
CA ILE A 16 -4.01 -2.02 21.32
C ILE A 16 -3.62 -0.83 20.44
N LEU A 17 -3.85 -0.88 19.12
CA LEU A 17 -3.53 0.23 18.22
C LEU A 17 -4.31 1.51 18.57
N GLU A 18 -5.61 1.38 18.84
CA GLU A 18 -6.47 2.49 19.25
C GLU A 18 -6.00 3.12 20.56
N ARG A 19 -5.54 2.30 21.53
CA ARG A 19 -4.99 2.80 22.80
C ARG A 19 -3.77 3.70 22.61
N TYR A 20 -2.94 3.42 21.60
CA TYR A 20 -1.68 4.13 21.37
C TYR A 20 -1.73 5.12 20.21
N SER A 21 -2.90 5.36 19.59
CA SER A 21 -3.00 6.19 18.37
C SER A 21 -2.39 7.59 18.52
N ASP A 22 -2.50 8.18 19.71
CA ASP A 22 -2.00 9.53 20.02
C ASP A 22 -0.70 9.51 20.85
N SER A 23 -0.07 8.35 21.01
CA SER A 23 1.14 8.18 21.83
C SER A 23 2.43 8.38 21.05
N GLY A 24 3.43 8.98 21.69
CA GLY A 24 4.79 9.06 21.18
C GLY A 24 5.51 7.71 21.21
N LEU A 25 6.59 7.59 20.42
CA LEU A 25 7.41 6.36 20.34
C LEU A 25 8.02 5.96 21.69
N ASP A 26 8.35 6.94 22.52
CA ASP A 26 8.84 6.76 23.89
C ASP A 26 7.78 6.06 24.77
N VAL A 27 6.56 6.58 24.80
CA VAL A 27 5.44 6.03 25.58
C VAL A 27 5.10 4.60 25.12
N ILE A 28 5.09 4.38 23.80
CA ILE A 28 4.85 3.05 23.23
C ILE A 28 5.98 2.10 23.64
N GLY A 29 7.24 2.53 23.52
CA GLY A 29 8.41 1.71 23.82
C GLY A 29 8.50 1.30 25.30
N GLU A 30 8.19 2.22 26.22
CA GLU A 30 8.14 1.99 27.67
C GLU A 30 7.01 1.03 28.07
N SER A 31 5.94 0.98 27.28
CA SER A 31 4.79 0.10 27.53
C SER A 31 5.01 -1.35 27.08
N MET A 32 6.09 -1.65 26.36
CA MET A 32 6.36 -3.00 25.87
C MET A 32 7.14 -3.85 26.89
N PRO A 33 6.83 -5.15 27.03
CA PRO A 33 5.77 -5.88 26.34
C PRO A 33 4.39 -5.61 26.96
N ILE A 34 3.36 -5.55 26.11
CA ILE A 34 1.96 -5.48 26.55
C ILE A 34 1.48 -6.89 26.87
N VAL A 35 1.16 -7.13 28.14
CA VAL A 35 0.49 -8.35 28.57
C VAL A 35 -0.99 -8.26 28.19
N HIS A 36 -1.48 -9.23 27.42
CA HIS A 36 -2.88 -9.34 27.03
C HIS A 36 -3.55 -10.51 27.75
N GLU A 37 -4.78 -10.31 28.25
CA GLU A 37 -5.49 -11.30 29.07
C GLU A 37 -6.03 -12.48 28.25
N SER A 38 -6.40 -12.22 27.00
CA SER A 38 -6.93 -13.23 26.07
C SER A 38 -5.87 -13.58 25.04
N LEU A 39 -5.07 -14.61 25.32
CA LEU A 39 -4.12 -15.19 24.38
C LEU A 39 -4.47 -16.67 24.17
N THR A 40 -4.47 -17.09 22.91
CA THR A 40 -4.70 -18.50 22.55
C THR A 40 -3.43 -19.13 22.00
N TYR A 41 -3.41 -20.45 21.92
CA TYR A 41 -2.31 -21.21 21.32
C TYR A 41 -2.82 -22.17 20.26
N SER A 42 -1.91 -22.70 19.46
CA SER A 42 -2.20 -23.77 18.52
C SER A 42 -2.76 -25.01 19.25
N ALA A 43 -3.85 -25.58 18.75
CA ALA A 43 -4.47 -26.78 19.31
C ALA A 43 -3.67 -28.07 19.07
N VAL A 44 -2.70 -28.06 18.14
CA VAL A 44 -1.91 -29.24 17.74
C VAL A 44 -0.67 -29.48 18.62
N GLY A 45 -0.53 -28.75 19.72
CA GLY A 45 0.58 -28.89 20.66
C GLY A 45 1.89 -28.25 20.17
N GLY A 46 2.85 -28.12 21.07
CA GLY A 46 4.14 -27.46 20.85
C GLY A 46 4.71 -26.90 22.15
N ALA A 47 5.98 -26.51 22.13
CA ALA A 47 6.59 -25.78 23.24
C ALA A 47 6.36 -24.28 23.04
N PRO A 48 5.67 -23.58 23.96
CA PRO A 48 5.55 -22.14 23.89
C PRO A 48 6.92 -21.48 23.84
N LEU A 49 7.08 -20.50 22.94
CA LEU A 49 8.25 -19.64 22.97
C LEU A 49 8.21 -18.83 24.27
N GLY A 50 9.25 -18.96 25.10
CA GLY A 50 9.28 -18.33 26.41
C GLY A 50 9.52 -16.82 26.33
N ASP A 51 9.05 -16.13 27.39
CA ASP A 51 9.35 -14.72 27.65
C ASP A 51 10.83 -14.34 27.51
N PRO A 52 11.81 -15.13 28.00
CA PRO A 52 13.22 -14.79 27.86
C PRO A 52 13.66 -14.69 26.39
N GLN A 53 13.18 -15.59 25.53
CA GLN A 53 13.50 -15.57 24.10
C GLN A 53 12.86 -14.35 23.40
N LEU A 54 11.62 -14.00 23.73
CA LEU A 54 10.94 -12.83 23.18
C LEU A 54 11.60 -11.52 23.64
N ARG A 55 12.07 -11.45 24.89
CA ARG A 55 12.87 -10.31 25.39
C ARG A 55 14.21 -10.20 24.67
N ALA A 56 14.88 -11.32 24.42
CA ALA A 56 16.13 -11.33 23.65
C ALA A 56 15.91 -10.82 22.22
N LEU A 57 14.89 -11.34 21.53
CA LEU A 57 14.49 -10.87 20.19
C LEU A 57 14.20 -9.36 20.18
N ARG A 58 13.38 -8.88 21.13
CA ARG A 58 13.09 -7.45 21.26
C ARG A 58 14.35 -6.62 21.47
N SER A 59 15.23 -7.05 22.37
CA SER A 59 16.48 -6.34 22.65
C SER A 59 17.38 -6.24 21.41
N GLU A 60 17.49 -7.33 20.64
CA GLU A 60 18.30 -7.36 19.42
C GLU A 60 17.71 -6.44 18.34
N LEU A 61 16.40 -6.50 18.09
CA LEU A 61 15.73 -5.63 17.11
C LEU A 61 15.75 -4.15 17.51
N LEU A 62 15.62 -3.83 18.79
CA LEU A 62 15.74 -2.45 19.27
C LEU A 62 17.17 -1.90 19.11
N THR A 63 18.17 -2.74 19.34
CA THR A 63 19.57 -2.37 19.13
C THR A 63 19.79 -2.05 17.66
N LEU A 64 19.36 -2.95 16.76
CA LEU A 64 19.41 -2.73 15.32
C LEU A 64 18.64 -1.47 14.88
N ALA A 65 17.42 -1.26 15.40
CA ALA A 65 16.62 -0.09 15.05
C ALA A 65 17.32 1.23 15.45
N ARG A 66 17.97 1.27 16.62
CA ARG A 66 18.75 2.43 17.08
C ARG A 66 19.98 2.68 16.22
N GLU A 67 20.70 1.63 15.83
CA GLU A 67 21.83 1.73 14.90
C GLU A 67 21.40 2.32 13.54
N HIS A 68 20.16 2.04 13.13
CA HIS A 68 19.55 2.60 11.93
C HIS A 68 18.83 3.94 12.13
N GLY A 69 18.93 4.54 13.31
CA GLY A 69 18.52 5.93 13.56
C GLY A 69 17.25 6.11 14.39
N MET A 70 16.64 5.05 14.94
CA MET A 70 15.53 5.20 15.90
C MET A 70 15.97 6.07 17.09
N PRO A 71 15.19 7.09 17.51
CA PRO A 71 13.78 7.36 17.16
C PRO A 71 13.54 8.25 15.93
N ASN A 72 14.58 8.75 15.25
CA ASN A 72 14.43 9.58 14.06
C ASN A 72 13.97 8.78 12.85
N GLN A 73 13.34 9.43 11.88
CA GLN A 73 12.82 8.75 10.70
C GLN A 73 13.91 8.01 9.92
N LEU A 74 13.64 6.74 9.60
CA LEU A 74 14.54 5.90 8.82
C LEU A 74 14.72 6.48 7.41
N SER A 75 15.96 6.66 6.98
CA SER A 75 16.27 7.15 5.62
C SER A 75 15.81 6.12 4.58
N ARG A 76 15.40 6.59 3.39
CA ARG A 76 14.97 5.70 2.30
C ARG A 76 16.04 4.66 1.93
N GLN A 77 17.30 5.05 1.97
CA GLN A 77 18.43 4.17 1.67
C GLN A 77 18.69 3.15 2.80
N GLY A 78 18.40 3.51 4.05
CA GLY A 78 18.57 2.65 5.22
C GLY A 78 17.49 1.59 5.39
N VAL A 79 16.34 1.72 4.70
CA VAL A 79 15.21 0.78 4.82
C VAL A 79 15.59 -0.64 4.43
N ALA A 80 16.24 -0.84 3.28
CA ALA A 80 16.59 -2.18 2.80
C ALA A 80 17.62 -2.85 3.73
N ALA A 81 18.61 -2.09 4.20
CA ALA A 81 19.61 -2.57 5.15
C ALA A 81 18.98 -2.99 6.49
N PHE A 82 18.14 -2.14 7.08
CA PHE A 82 17.43 -2.45 8.32
C PHE A 82 16.51 -3.67 8.15
N GLU A 83 15.63 -3.66 7.13
CA GLU A 83 14.66 -4.73 6.93
C GLU A 83 15.33 -6.07 6.61
N GLY A 84 16.44 -6.07 5.86
CA GLY A 84 17.22 -7.27 5.55
C GLY A 84 17.84 -7.89 6.80
N GLN A 85 18.51 -7.08 7.63
CA GLN A 85 19.11 -7.55 8.90
C GLN A 85 18.05 -7.97 9.92
N ALA A 86 16.96 -7.20 10.03
CA ALA A 86 15.85 -7.54 10.91
C ALA A 86 15.18 -8.86 10.50
N ALA A 87 15.08 -9.14 9.19
CA ALA A 87 14.54 -10.41 8.70
C ALA A 87 15.35 -11.61 9.17
N GLU A 88 16.68 -11.53 9.12
CA GLU A 88 17.57 -12.57 9.63
C GLU A 88 17.40 -12.78 11.13
N ILE A 89 17.40 -11.69 11.91
CA ILE A 89 17.19 -11.74 13.37
C ILE A 89 15.86 -12.41 13.71
N ILE A 90 14.77 -12.01 13.04
CA ILE A 90 13.43 -12.52 13.30
C ILE A 90 13.33 -14.00 12.95
N HIS A 91 13.84 -14.42 11.79
CA HIS A 91 13.78 -15.82 11.36
C HIS A 91 14.60 -16.73 12.27
N ARG A 92 15.82 -16.33 12.61
CA ARG A 92 16.69 -17.06 13.54
C ARG A 92 16.11 -17.16 14.95
N SER A 93 15.52 -16.07 15.46
CA SER A 93 15.00 -16.01 16.83
C SER A 93 13.64 -16.68 16.99
N LEU A 94 12.90 -16.86 15.89
CA LEU A 94 11.60 -17.53 15.85
C LEU A 94 11.72 -18.84 15.08
N PRO A 95 12.21 -19.93 15.71
CA PRO A 95 12.29 -21.26 15.10
C PRO A 95 10.91 -21.94 15.07
N ILE A 96 9.95 -21.26 14.44
CA ILE A 96 8.59 -21.72 14.19
C ILE A 96 8.48 -22.38 12.82
N THR A 97 7.51 -23.27 12.65
CA THR A 97 7.27 -23.89 11.35
C THR A 97 6.52 -22.94 10.42
N PRO A 98 6.58 -23.15 9.08
CA PRO A 98 5.75 -22.42 8.13
C PRO A 98 4.24 -22.50 8.44
N HIS A 99 3.79 -23.62 9.02
CA HIS A 99 2.41 -23.77 9.48
C HIS A 99 2.07 -22.79 10.60
N GLU A 100 2.92 -22.69 11.64
CA GLU A 100 2.70 -21.73 12.72
C GLU A 100 2.80 -20.28 12.21
N ALA A 101 3.78 -20.00 11.35
CA ALA A 101 3.97 -18.70 10.69
C ALA A 101 2.85 -18.32 9.69
N ALA A 102 1.96 -19.23 9.33
CA ALA A 102 0.83 -18.94 8.45
C ALA A 102 -0.33 -18.24 9.17
N HIS A 103 -0.41 -18.35 10.50
CA HIS A 103 -1.46 -17.75 11.32
C HIS A 103 -1.23 -16.26 11.50
N GLU A 104 -2.25 -15.45 11.19
CA GLU A 104 -2.15 -13.98 11.26
C GLU A 104 -1.96 -13.50 12.70
N GLU A 105 -2.59 -14.21 13.65
CA GLU A 105 -2.65 -13.90 15.07
C GLU A 105 -1.30 -13.99 15.77
N VAL A 106 -0.40 -14.86 15.29
CA VAL A 106 0.99 -14.96 15.76
C VAL A 106 1.73 -13.65 15.48
N TRP A 107 1.49 -13.08 14.30
CA TRP A 107 2.14 -11.84 13.87
C TRP A 107 1.50 -10.60 14.45
N SER A 108 0.18 -10.61 14.67
CA SER A 108 -0.50 -9.57 15.44
C SER A 108 0.01 -9.54 16.88
N TYR A 109 0.19 -10.71 17.51
CA TYR A 109 0.79 -10.81 18.85
C TYR A 109 2.20 -10.23 18.87
N LEU A 110 3.08 -10.70 17.98
CA LEU A 110 4.47 -10.22 17.93
C LEU A 110 4.54 -8.71 17.68
N THR A 111 3.79 -8.19 16.71
CA THR A 111 3.81 -6.76 16.40
C THR A 111 3.20 -5.92 17.52
N CYS A 112 1.96 -6.20 17.94
CA CYS A 112 1.23 -5.32 18.85
C CYS A 112 1.69 -5.46 20.31
N CYS A 113 2.11 -6.65 20.75
CA CYS A 113 2.49 -6.87 22.14
C CYS A 113 3.98 -6.68 22.41
N TRP A 114 4.86 -6.88 21.41
CA TRP A 114 6.30 -6.91 21.64
C TRP A 114 7.11 -5.87 20.88
N LEU A 115 6.63 -5.40 19.73
CA LEU A 115 7.45 -4.62 18.79
C LEU A 115 6.66 -3.47 18.14
N LEU A 116 5.65 -2.95 18.84
CA LEU A 116 4.76 -1.94 18.28
C LEU A 116 5.53 -0.65 18.02
N ASP A 117 6.41 -0.27 18.94
CA ASP A 117 7.32 0.88 18.80
C ASP A 117 8.21 0.78 17.56
N VAL A 118 8.77 -0.39 17.27
CA VAL A 118 9.60 -0.60 16.07
C VAL A 118 8.75 -0.51 14.79
N ALA A 119 7.53 -1.08 14.80
CA ALA A 119 6.62 -1.00 13.66
C ALA A 119 6.13 0.44 13.40
N VAL A 120 5.78 1.17 14.46
CA VAL A 120 5.35 2.57 14.41
C VAL A 120 6.51 3.47 13.99
N TRP A 121 7.73 3.23 14.47
CA TRP A 121 8.90 3.97 14.02
C TRP A 121 9.15 3.79 12.52
N ARG A 122 8.95 2.58 12.01
CA ARG A 122 9.15 2.25 10.60
C ARG A 122 8.10 2.86 9.66
N PHE A 123 6.84 2.93 10.08
CA PHE A 123 5.72 3.29 9.19
C PHE A 123 4.92 4.53 9.59
N GLY A 124 5.03 4.97 10.84
CA GLY A 124 4.12 5.93 11.47
C GLY A 124 2.86 5.27 12.01
N MET A 125 2.27 5.85 13.06
CA MET A 125 1.04 5.32 13.69
C MET A 125 -0.16 5.34 12.73
N ASP A 126 -0.24 6.36 11.87
CA ASP A 126 -1.32 6.53 10.88
C ASP A 126 -1.20 5.61 9.65
N ALA A 127 -0.25 4.66 9.66
CA ALA A 127 -0.10 3.73 8.56
C ALA A 127 -1.28 2.75 8.45
N ASP A 128 -1.41 2.13 7.27
CA ASP A 128 -2.42 1.08 7.03
C ASP A 128 -2.36 0.01 8.13
N GLU A 129 -3.50 -0.26 8.79
CA GLU A 129 -3.67 -1.24 9.88
C GLU A 129 -3.02 -2.59 9.56
N ARG A 130 -2.99 -3.00 8.28
CA ARG A 130 -2.38 -4.25 7.82
C ARG A 130 -0.86 -4.32 8.04
N ARG A 131 -0.18 -3.19 8.30
CA ARG A 131 1.23 -3.15 8.71
C ARG A 131 1.45 -3.63 10.14
N PHE A 132 0.41 -3.59 10.95
CA PHE A 132 0.44 -3.98 12.36
C PHE A 132 -0.27 -5.30 12.60
N ILE A 133 -1.45 -5.48 12.00
CA ILE A 133 -2.28 -6.67 12.19
C ILE A 133 -2.02 -7.68 11.09
N GLY A 134 -1.25 -8.71 11.44
CA GLY A 134 -1.28 -10.07 10.87
C GLY A 134 -1.12 -10.32 9.38
N ASN A 135 -1.26 -9.34 8.48
CA ASN A 135 -1.40 -9.56 7.05
C ASN A 135 -0.12 -10.10 6.41
N VAL A 136 -0.24 -11.14 5.57
CA VAL A 136 0.90 -11.84 4.96
C VAL A 136 1.88 -10.94 4.19
N ASN A 137 1.38 -9.98 3.41
CA ASN A 137 2.21 -9.14 2.55
C ASN A 137 2.46 -7.75 3.12
N ARG A 138 1.87 -7.43 4.28
CA ARG A 138 1.90 -6.07 4.83
C ARG A 138 2.43 -6.01 6.24
N ASN A 139 2.11 -6.98 7.11
CA ASN A 139 2.55 -6.94 8.50
C ASN A 139 4.07 -6.85 8.57
N THR A 140 4.53 -5.92 9.41
CA THR A 140 5.92 -5.47 9.46
C THR A 140 6.89 -6.62 9.60
N PHE A 141 6.65 -7.55 10.52
CA PHE A 141 7.58 -8.64 10.85
C PHE A 141 7.25 -9.94 10.12
N ARG A 142 5.97 -10.21 9.85
CA ARG A 142 5.53 -11.38 9.07
C ARG A 142 6.21 -11.43 7.71
N ARG A 143 6.17 -10.30 7.01
CA ARG A 143 6.80 -10.12 5.69
C ARG A 143 8.29 -10.45 5.73
N LEU A 144 8.99 -10.03 6.78
CA LEU A 144 10.42 -10.24 6.92
C LEU A 144 10.75 -11.72 7.16
N TRP A 145 10.02 -12.38 8.06
CA TRP A 145 10.21 -13.81 8.31
C TRP A 145 9.97 -14.65 7.05
N TRP A 146 8.89 -14.37 6.30
CA TRP A 146 8.58 -15.10 5.07
C TRP A 146 9.60 -14.85 3.95
N ARG A 147 10.26 -13.69 3.91
CA ARG A 147 11.36 -13.44 2.95
C ARG A 147 12.52 -14.40 3.19
N VAL A 148 12.97 -14.57 4.43
CA VAL A 148 14.04 -15.52 4.78
C VAL A 148 13.57 -16.96 4.56
N GLU A 149 12.33 -17.28 4.93
CA GLU A 149 11.81 -18.63 4.72
C GLU A 149 11.77 -18.99 3.22
N VAL A 150 11.28 -18.11 2.35
CA VAL A 150 11.18 -18.41 0.92
C VAL A 150 12.53 -18.32 0.21
N LEU A 151 13.29 -17.25 0.45
CA LEU A 151 14.55 -16.95 -0.25
C LEU A 151 15.79 -17.56 0.41
N GLY A 152 15.64 -18.18 1.58
CA GLY A 152 16.76 -18.79 2.31
C GLY A 152 17.58 -17.78 3.10
N ALA A 153 18.21 -18.28 4.16
CA ALA A 153 19.08 -17.50 5.04
C ALA A 153 20.41 -17.11 4.38
N GLU A 154 20.78 -17.80 3.29
CA GLU A 154 21.95 -17.51 2.48
C GLU A 154 21.79 -16.28 1.56
N THR A 155 20.54 -15.85 1.31
CA THR A 155 20.27 -14.70 0.45
C THR A 155 20.48 -13.41 1.22
N ASP A 156 21.39 -12.56 0.75
CA ASP A 156 21.60 -11.23 1.32
C ASP A 156 20.41 -10.29 1.01
N LEU A 157 19.43 -10.29 1.90
CA LEU A 157 18.23 -9.47 1.80
C LEU A 157 18.53 -7.97 1.92
N THR A 158 19.67 -7.56 2.47
CA THR A 158 20.05 -6.14 2.56
C THR A 158 20.30 -5.52 1.19
N ARG A 159 20.63 -6.38 0.20
CA ARG A 159 20.89 -6.00 -1.18
C ARG A 159 19.64 -6.01 -2.05
N LEU A 160 18.47 -6.42 -1.55
CA LEU A 160 17.22 -6.45 -2.30
C LEU A 160 16.28 -5.32 -1.86
N GLY A 161 15.83 -4.52 -2.82
CA GLY A 161 14.85 -3.46 -2.58
C GLY A 161 13.43 -4.01 -2.41
N GLU A 162 12.53 -3.19 -1.85
CA GLU A 162 11.12 -3.56 -1.65
C GLU A 162 10.46 -4.03 -2.95
N ASP A 163 10.62 -3.28 -4.04
CA ASP A 163 9.99 -3.59 -5.32
C ASP A 163 10.49 -4.93 -5.91
N GLU A 164 11.75 -5.29 -5.66
CA GLU A 164 12.37 -6.54 -6.12
C GLU A 164 11.80 -7.72 -5.34
N LEU A 165 11.74 -7.56 -4.02
CA LEU A 165 11.12 -8.53 -3.14
C LEU A 165 9.64 -8.71 -3.47
N VAL A 166 8.90 -7.64 -3.75
CA VAL A 166 7.50 -7.72 -4.18
C VAL A 166 7.37 -8.49 -5.50
N ASN A 167 8.29 -8.28 -6.46
CA ASN A 167 8.27 -8.99 -7.73
C ASN A 167 8.42 -10.51 -7.59
N ILE A 168 9.11 -10.98 -6.54
CA ILE A 168 9.28 -12.41 -6.26
C ILE A 168 8.17 -12.92 -5.35
N MET A 169 7.95 -12.25 -4.21
CA MET A 169 7.13 -12.73 -3.09
C MET A 169 5.62 -12.67 -3.36
N GLU A 170 5.13 -11.61 -4.02
CA GLU A 170 3.68 -11.44 -4.26
C GLU A 170 3.18 -12.18 -5.50
N ARG A 171 4.02 -13.02 -6.13
CA ARG A 171 3.65 -13.84 -7.29
C ARG A 171 3.52 -15.31 -6.87
N PRO A 172 2.30 -15.84 -6.65
CA PRO A 172 2.12 -17.19 -6.13
C PRO A 172 2.78 -18.28 -6.97
N THR A 173 2.81 -18.11 -8.30
CA THR A 173 3.45 -19.07 -9.23
C THR A 173 4.96 -19.13 -9.08
N ILE A 174 5.58 -18.10 -8.49
CA ILE A 174 7.04 -18.04 -8.26
C ILE A 174 7.33 -18.35 -6.80
N SER A 175 6.68 -17.66 -5.86
CA SER A 175 6.97 -17.78 -4.43
C SER A 175 6.54 -19.11 -3.80
N SER A 176 5.67 -19.88 -4.46
CA SER A 176 5.31 -21.24 -4.01
C SER A 176 6.43 -22.27 -4.22
N ASP A 177 7.36 -22.02 -5.14
CA ASP A 177 8.54 -22.86 -5.34
C ASP A 177 9.78 -22.14 -4.77
N ARG A 178 10.21 -22.58 -3.59
CA ARG A 178 11.39 -22.02 -2.90
C ARG A 178 12.66 -22.14 -3.74
N ARG A 179 12.85 -23.22 -4.51
CA ARG A 179 14.05 -23.40 -5.34
C ARG A 179 14.07 -22.33 -6.44
N LEU A 180 12.95 -22.12 -7.11
CA LEU A 180 12.82 -21.10 -8.14
C LEU A 180 13.00 -19.69 -7.57
N ALA A 181 12.30 -19.35 -6.48
CA ALA A 181 12.38 -18.01 -5.87
C ALA A 181 13.81 -17.66 -5.42
N LYS A 182 14.51 -18.62 -4.81
CA LYS A 182 15.93 -18.51 -4.42
C LYS A 182 16.83 -18.25 -5.62
N LEU A 183 16.72 -19.08 -6.66
CA LEU A 183 17.55 -18.96 -7.86
C LEU A 183 17.31 -17.64 -8.58
N ILE A 184 16.07 -17.16 -8.64
CA ILE A 184 15.75 -15.84 -9.20
C ILE A 184 16.44 -14.72 -8.42
N ALA A 185 16.38 -14.74 -7.08
CA ALA A 185 17.03 -13.73 -6.25
C ALA A 185 18.56 -13.76 -6.41
N ALA A 186 19.16 -14.96 -6.39
CA ALA A 186 20.59 -15.16 -6.54
C ALA A 186 21.09 -14.71 -7.92
N GLU A 187 20.44 -15.15 -9.00
CA GLU A 187 20.80 -14.77 -10.38
C GLU A 187 20.65 -13.26 -10.58
N PHE A 188 19.60 -12.65 -10.03
CA PHE A 188 19.44 -11.21 -10.11
C PHE A 188 20.56 -10.44 -9.40
N LEU A 189 20.94 -10.84 -8.19
CA LEU A 189 22.05 -10.21 -7.46
C LEU A 189 23.39 -10.42 -8.19
N LEU A 190 23.59 -11.58 -8.81
CA LEU A 190 24.76 -11.86 -9.65
C LEU A 190 24.84 -10.91 -10.84
N ARG A 191 23.72 -10.66 -11.53
CA ARG A 191 23.65 -9.70 -12.66
C ARG A 191 23.96 -8.28 -12.22
N VAL A 192 23.49 -7.89 -11.04
CA VAL A 192 23.81 -6.59 -10.44
C VAL A 192 25.31 -6.49 -10.17
N ASP A 193 25.93 -7.52 -9.60
CA ASP A 193 27.37 -7.52 -9.30
C ASP A 193 28.24 -7.44 -10.56
N ARG A 194 27.74 -7.93 -11.69
CA ARG A 194 28.40 -7.85 -13.00
C ARG A 194 28.12 -6.56 -13.76
N ASP A 195 27.37 -5.62 -13.18
CA ASP A 195 26.90 -4.39 -13.85
C ASP A 195 26.10 -4.67 -15.14
N GLU A 196 25.50 -5.87 -15.24
CA GLU A 196 24.62 -6.27 -16.36
C GLU A 196 23.18 -5.78 -16.16
N ALA A 197 22.93 -5.08 -15.04
CA ALA A 197 21.65 -4.58 -14.62
C ALA A 197 21.62 -3.04 -14.62
N ALA A 198 22.05 -2.42 -15.74
CA ALA A 198 22.10 -0.96 -15.92
C ALA A 198 20.79 -0.28 -15.48
N GLU A 199 19.66 -0.91 -15.79
CA GLU A 199 18.35 -0.58 -15.24
C GLU A 199 17.83 -1.74 -14.38
N ARG A 200 18.36 -1.85 -13.17
CA ARG A 200 18.12 -2.93 -12.20
C ARG A 200 16.65 -3.36 -12.10
N MET A 201 15.74 -2.42 -11.92
CA MET A 201 14.31 -2.71 -11.84
C MET A 201 13.68 -3.11 -13.19
N GLN A 202 14.17 -2.60 -14.31
CA GLN A 202 13.68 -3.02 -15.63
C GLN A 202 14.08 -4.47 -15.91
N LEU A 203 15.32 -4.86 -15.59
CA LEU A 203 15.79 -6.24 -15.73
C LEU A 203 14.91 -7.20 -14.93
N MET A 204 14.68 -6.90 -13.65
CA MET A 204 13.81 -7.71 -12.78
C MET A 204 12.40 -7.84 -13.38
N ARG A 205 11.78 -6.73 -13.80
CA ARG A 205 10.43 -6.74 -14.37
C ARG A 205 10.36 -7.53 -15.69
N GLU A 206 11.34 -7.38 -16.56
CA GLU A 206 11.40 -8.09 -17.84
C GLU A 206 11.63 -9.60 -17.67
N ALA A 207 12.49 -9.99 -16.73
CA ALA A 207 12.68 -11.40 -16.36
C ALA A 207 11.38 -11.97 -15.78
N MET A 208 10.73 -11.28 -14.84
CA MET A 208 9.48 -11.77 -14.24
C MET A 208 8.34 -11.92 -15.24
N LYS A 209 8.23 -11.04 -16.25
CA LYS A 209 7.27 -11.22 -17.36
C LYS A 209 7.52 -12.51 -18.12
N ARG A 210 8.79 -12.87 -18.35
CA ARG A 210 9.17 -14.11 -19.07
C ARG A 210 8.90 -15.35 -18.24
N PHE A 211 9.26 -15.36 -16.95
CA PHE A 211 8.89 -16.46 -16.06
C PHE A 211 7.39 -16.71 -16.07
N LEU A 212 6.56 -15.65 -15.96
CA LEU A 212 5.10 -15.79 -16.05
C LEU A 212 4.59 -16.28 -17.41
N ARG A 213 5.31 -16.00 -18.51
CA ARG A 213 4.96 -16.55 -19.83
C ARG A 213 5.31 -18.03 -19.94
N LEU A 214 6.30 -18.49 -19.18
CA LEU A 214 6.71 -19.89 -19.15
C LEU A 214 5.79 -20.76 -18.27
N THR A 215 5.14 -20.20 -17.25
CA THR A 215 4.31 -21.00 -16.31
C THR A 215 3.27 -21.92 -16.94
N PRO A 216 2.59 -21.59 -18.07
CA PRO A 216 1.65 -22.51 -18.71
C PRO A 216 2.32 -23.70 -19.43
N PHE A 217 3.62 -23.58 -19.74
CA PHE A 217 4.35 -24.56 -20.55
C PHE A 217 5.40 -25.32 -19.76
N VAL A 218 5.85 -24.76 -18.63
CA VAL A 218 6.94 -25.30 -17.81
C VAL A 218 6.45 -25.45 -16.38
N SER A 219 6.51 -26.68 -15.87
CA SER A 219 6.38 -26.95 -14.44
C SER A 219 7.76 -26.81 -13.79
N PHE A 220 8.07 -25.63 -13.26
CA PHE A 220 9.38 -25.36 -12.64
C PHE A 220 9.73 -26.35 -11.51
N SER A 221 8.74 -26.75 -10.72
CA SER A 221 8.90 -27.72 -9.64
C SER A 221 9.28 -29.13 -10.11
N ALA A 222 9.06 -29.45 -11.39
CA ALA A 222 9.43 -30.73 -12.00
C ALA A 222 10.84 -30.72 -12.61
N LEU A 223 11.49 -29.54 -12.69
CA LEU A 223 12.85 -29.42 -13.18
C LEU A 223 13.85 -29.86 -12.10
N ASP A 224 14.89 -30.58 -12.52
CA ASP A 224 16.08 -30.80 -11.70
C ASP A 224 16.85 -29.49 -11.48
N ASP A 225 17.79 -29.48 -10.54
CA ASP A 225 18.51 -28.25 -10.15
C ASP A 225 19.24 -27.61 -11.35
N LYS A 226 19.91 -28.42 -12.16
CA LYS A 226 20.68 -27.93 -13.32
C LYS A 226 19.79 -27.33 -14.39
N ALA A 227 18.66 -27.98 -14.70
CA ALA A 227 17.70 -27.49 -15.66
C ALA A 227 17.02 -26.21 -15.16
N LEU A 228 16.71 -26.14 -13.86
CA LEU A 228 16.12 -24.95 -13.24
C LEU A 228 17.09 -23.77 -13.27
N GLU A 229 18.34 -23.97 -12.87
CA GLU A 229 19.43 -22.98 -12.95
C GLU A 229 19.61 -22.47 -14.39
N SER A 230 19.71 -23.38 -15.36
CA SER A 230 19.84 -23.01 -16.77
C SER A 230 18.64 -22.23 -17.28
N THR A 231 17.43 -22.58 -16.83
CA THR A 231 16.21 -21.88 -17.22
C THR A 231 16.16 -20.47 -16.63
N VAL A 232 16.56 -20.32 -15.36
CA VAL A 232 16.64 -19.03 -14.69
C VAL A 232 17.67 -18.12 -15.36
N SER A 233 18.91 -18.60 -15.54
CA SER A 233 19.97 -17.88 -16.24
C SER A 233 19.55 -17.46 -17.64
N GLY A 234 19.04 -18.40 -18.46
CA GLY A 234 18.59 -18.10 -19.82
C GLY A 234 17.44 -17.07 -19.87
N THR A 235 16.53 -17.12 -18.89
CA THR A 235 15.44 -16.13 -18.79
C THR A 235 15.97 -14.72 -18.50
N PHE A 236 17.01 -14.59 -17.67
CA PHE A 236 17.67 -13.31 -17.43
C PHE A 236 18.50 -12.84 -18.63
N ASP A 237 19.14 -13.76 -19.37
CA ASP A 237 19.83 -13.43 -20.64
C ASP A 237 18.86 -12.84 -21.66
N ASP A 238 17.71 -13.49 -21.87
CA ASP A 238 16.67 -13.01 -22.77
C ASP A 238 16.07 -11.66 -22.31
N ALA A 239 16.02 -11.41 -21.01
CA ALA A 239 15.57 -10.14 -20.45
C ALA A 239 16.60 -9.03 -20.73
N ALA A 240 17.87 -9.27 -20.45
CA ALA A 240 18.96 -8.33 -20.70
C ALA A 240 19.10 -8.00 -22.20
N ALA A 241 19.09 -9.02 -23.06
CA ALA A 241 19.17 -8.85 -24.52
C ALA A 241 18.03 -7.99 -25.07
N SER A 242 16.82 -8.16 -24.53
CA SER A 242 15.66 -7.35 -24.92
C SER A 242 15.79 -5.89 -24.51
N LEU A 243 16.40 -5.59 -23.36
CA LEU A 243 16.63 -4.22 -22.92
C LEU A 243 17.68 -3.53 -23.79
N VAL A 244 18.75 -4.23 -24.15
CA VAL A 244 19.76 -3.75 -25.11
C VAL A 244 19.14 -3.52 -26.49
N GLY A 245 18.31 -4.47 -26.98
CA GLY A 245 17.60 -4.34 -28.25
C GLY A 245 16.62 -3.18 -28.30
N LEU A 246 15.96 -2.86 -27.18
CA LEU A 246 15.10 -1.67 -27.05
C LEU A 246 15.93 -0.38 -27.04
N ALA A 247 17.10 -0.38 -26.40
CA ALA A 247 18.02 0.77 -26.40
C ALA A 247 18.58 1.06 -27.80
N LEU A 248 18.92 0.02 -28.56
CA LEU A 248 19.37 0.14 -29.96
C LEU A 248 18.21 0.44 -30.93
N GLY A 249 16.98 0.02 -30.59
CA GLY A 249 15.77 0.16 -31.39
C GLY A 249 14.98 1.47 -31.18
N ALA A 250 15.39 2.33 -30.23
CA ALA A 250 14.73 3.61 -29.94
C ALA A 250 14.73 4.62 -31.12
N GLY A 251 15.33 4.28 -32.26
CA GLY A 251 15.26 5.02 -33.53
C GLY A 251 14.25 4.51 -34.57
N THR A 252 13.56 3.39 -34.35
CA THR A 252 12.67 2.82 -35.38
C THR A 252 11.45 2.16 -34.76
N LYS A 253 10.28 2.80 -34.93
CA LYS A 253 8.99 2.13 -34.76
C LYS A 253 8.99 0.85 -35.61
N PRO A 254 8.73 -0.34 -35.05
CA PRO A 254 8.62 -1.54 -35.86
C PRO A 254 7.47 -1.36 -36.83
N LEU A 255 7.76 -1.53 -38.12
CA LEU A 255 6.77 -1.57 -39.18
C LEU A 255 5.89 -2.79 -38.92
N ALA A 256 4.67 -2.57 -38.44
CA ALA A 256 3.69 -3.62 -38.26
C ALA A 256 3.42 -4.26 -39.63
N THR A 257 3.94 -5.48 -39.84
CA THR A 257 3.49 -6.33 -40.94
C THR A 257 2.06 -6.74 -40.64
N SER A 258 1.11 -5.99 -41.19
CA SER A 258 -0.31 -6.31 -41.21
C SER A 258 -0.53 -7.56 -42.05
N SER A 259 -0.44 -8.74 -41.43
CA SER A 259 -1.17 -9.92 -41.93
C SER A 259 -2.65 -9.63 -41.71
N ALA A 260 -3.40 -9.52 -42.80
CA ALA A 260 -4.85 -9.41 -42.72
C ALA A 260 -5.41 -10.69 -42.07
N PRO A 261 -6.34 -10.58 -41.11
CA PRO A 261 -6.96 -11.75 -40.50
C PRO A 261 -7.78 -12.52 -41.55
N SER A 262 -7.81 -13.85 -41.42
CA SER A 262 -8.64 -14.74 -42.24
C SER A 262 -10.13 -14.35 -42.17
N PRO A 263 -10.91 -14.59 -43.25
CA PRO A 263 -12.28 -14.09 -43.41
C PRO A 263 -13.28 -14.53 -42.32
N ASP A 264 -12.96 -15.56 -41.53
CA ASP A 264 -13.83 -16.08 -40.45
C ASP A 264 -13.45 -15.58 -39.05
N VAL A 265 -12.55 -14.60 -38.93
CA VAL A 265 -12.16 -14.01 -37.63
C VAL A 265 -12.93 -12.72 -37.38
N TYR A 266 -13.90 -12.78 -36.47
CA TYR A 266 -14.55 -11.58 -35.93
C TYR A 266 -13.55 -10.77 -35.09
N LYS A 267 -13.32 -9.51 -35.49
CA LYS A 267 -12.58 -8.55 -34.66
C LYS A 267 -13.45 -8.16 -33.46
N LEU A 268 -13.06 -8.62 -32.28
CA LEU A 268 -13.53 -8.02 -31.04
C LEU A 268 -12.80 -6.68 -30.88
N ASP A 269 -13.54 -5.57 -30.87
CA ASP A 269 -12.99 -4.29 -30.45
C ASP A 269 -12.52 -4.42 -29.00
N ARG A 270 -11.20 -4.48 -28.84
CA ARG A 270 -10.56 -4.55 -27.55
C ARG A 270 -10.76 -3.22 -26.86
N VAL A 271 -11.80 -3.13 -26.03
CA VAL A 271 -11.98 -2.04 -25.06
C VAL A 271 -10.74 -2.03 -24.18
N THR A 272 -9.86 -1.07 -24.46
CA THR A 272 -8.63 -0.85 -23.74
C THR A 272 -8.98 0.07 -22.59
N ILE A 273 -9.05 -0.47 -21.37
CA ILE A 273 -8.98 0.35 -20.17
C ILE A 273 -7.54 0.85 -20.12
N GLY A 274 -7.34 2.11 -20.50
CA GLY A 274 -6.03 2.74 -20.52
C GLY A 274 -5.46 2.87 -19.11
N GLU A 275 -4.48 2.03 -18.78
CA GLU A 275 -3.46 2.39 -17.82
C GLU A 275 -2.50 3.34 -18.54
N SER A 276 -2.59 4.62 -18.21
CA SER A 276 -1.61 5.62 -18.62
C SER A 276 -0.46 5.64 -17.61
N ASP A 277 0.75 5.59 -18.17
CA ASP A 277 2.04 5.63 -17.52
C ASP A 277 2.16 6.70 -16.43
N SER A 278 2.78 6.33 -15.31
CA SER A 278 3.22 7.27 -14.28
C SER A 278 4.49 6.73 -13.62
N ALA A 279 5.61 6.88 -14.31
CA ALA A 279 6.94 6.86 -13.70
C ALA A 279 7.84 7.89 -14.39
N ALA A 280 7.73 9.15 -13.96
CA ALA A 280 8.82 10.12 -13.89
C ALA A 280 8.35 11.33 -13.07
N SER A 281 9.25 11.88 -12.26
CA SER A 281 9.15 13.09 -11.41
C SER A 281 8.35 12.97 -10.09
N SER A 282 8.97 12.32 -9.08
CA SER A 282 8.68 12.61 -7.66
C SER A 282 9.88 13.33 -7.02
N SER A 283 10.03 14.62 -7.30
CA SER A 283 10.84 15.53 -6.48
C SER A 283 10.37 16.97 -6.64
N MET A 284 9.26 17.29 -5.99
CA MET A 284 8.96 18.64 -5.48
C MET A 284 7.63 18.51 -4.73
N ALA A 285 7.63 18.84 -3.44
CA ALA A 285 6.38 19.07 -2.73
C ALA A 285 5.64 20.19 -3.46
N SER A 286 4.54 19.84 -4.15
CA SER A 286 3.69 20.79 -4.87
C SER A 286 2.95 21.65 -3.84
N ALA A 287 3.56 22.77 -3.51
CA ALA A 287 2.83 23.95 -3.06
C ALA A 287 1.96 24.39 -4.26
N LEU A 288 0.74 23.87 -4.33
CA LEU A 288 -0.25 24.39 -5.26
C LEU A 288 -0.42 25.88 -4.94
N ASP A 289 -0.09 26.72 -5.90
CA ASP A 289 -0.44 28.14 -5.85
C ASP A 289 -1.97 28.27 -5.74
N GLU A 290 -2.41 29.25 -4.96
CA GLU A 290 -3.81 29.50 -4.63
C GLU A 290 -4.65 29.73 -5.90
N SER A 291 -4.07 30.38 -6.91
CA SER A 291 -4.70 30.56 -8.24
C SER A 291 -4.91 29.22 -8.95
N SER A 292 -3.90 28.33 -8.94
CA SER A 292 -3.98 27.02 -9.59
C SER A 292 -5.03 26.12 -8.94
N PHE A 293 -5.17 26.19 -7.62
CA PHE A 293 -6.20 25.44 -6.88
C PHE A 293 -7.61 25.86 -7.30
N VAL A 294 -7.85 27.17 -7.43
CA VAL A 294 -9.14 27.74 -7.85
C VAL A 294 -9.50 27.28 -9.26
N ASP A 295 -8.55 27.31 -10.20
CA ASP A 295 -8.79 26.93 -11.59
C ASP A 295 -9.14 25.44 -11.72
N ILE A 296 -8.43 24.58 -10.98
CA ILE A 296 -8.71 23.13 -10.94
C ILE A 296 -10.10 22.88 -10.32
N ALA A 297 -10.47 23.60 -9.26
CA ALA A 297 -11.78 23.48 -8.64
C ALA A 297 -12.93 23.90 -9.58
N GLN A 298 -12.74 24.99 -10.34
CA GLN A 298 -13.71 25.43 -11.35
C GLN A 298 -13.88 24.40 -12.46
N ALA A 299 -12.78 23.82 -12.94
CA ALA A 299 -12.82 22.77 -13.95
C ALA A 299 -13.57 21.52 -13.44
N ALA A 300 -13.33 21.12 -12.19
CA ALA A 300 -14.04 20.00 -11.57
C ALA A 300 -15.56 20.22 -11.52
N LEU A 301 -16.00 21.41 -11.14
CA LEU A 301 -17.42 21.77 -11.11
C LEU A 301 -18.03 21.86 -12.51
N ALA A 302 -17.30 22.40 -13.49
CA ALA A 302 -17.77 22.47 -14.88
C ALA A 302 -17.97 21.07 -15.48
N ILE A 303 -17.04 20.14 -15.21
CA ILE A 303 -17.16 18.74 -15.65
C ILE A 303 -18.34 18.07 -14.98
N ALA A 304 -18.48 18.22 -13.66
CA ALA A 304 -19.56 17.62 -12.90
C ALA A 304 -20.94 18.14 -13.36
N ARG A 305 -21.08 19.44 -13.65
CA ARG A 305 -22.31 20.03 -14.20
C ARG A 305 -22.61 19.56 -15.62
N ARG A 306 -21.59 19.45 -16.48
CA ARG A 306 -21.78 19.06 -17.89
C ARG A 306 -22.09 17.57 -18.07
N THR A 307 -21.55 16.71 -17.21
CA THR A 307 -21.59 15.25 -17.39
C THR A 307 -22.33 14.52 -16.27
N GLY A 308 -22.84 15.25 -15.27
CA GLY A 308 -23.52 14.72 -14.09
C GLY A 308 -22.59 14.06 -13.07
N ARG A 309 -21.30 13.90 -13.36
CA ARG A 309 -20.30 13.32 -12.46
C ARG A 309 -18.90 13.81 -12.78
N VAL A 310 -18.00 13.85 -11.80
CA VAL A 310 -16.57 14.05 -12.02
C VAL A 310 -15.79 12.94 -11.32
N THR A 311 -14.76 12.43 -11.97
CA THR A 311 -13.81 11.48 -11.39
C THR A 311 -12.42 12.11 -11.38
N ASN A 312 -11.50 11.53 -10.61
CA ASN A 312 -10.11 11.97 -10.63
C ASN A 312 -9.49 11.84 -12.04
N ALA A 313 -9.81 10.76 -12.75
CA ALA A 313 -9.35 10.55 -14.13
C ALA A 313 -9.85 11.63 -15.08
N THR A 314 -11.16 11.91 -15.08
CA THR A 314 -11.76 12.91 -15.98
C THR A 314 -11.30 14.34 -15.67
N LEU A 315 -10.98 14.65 -14.40
CA LEU A 315 -10.40 15.95 -14.03
C LEU A 315 -8.97 16.10 -14.54
N ARG A 316 -8.15 15.06 -14.44
CA ARG A 316 -6.77 15.03 -14.96
C ARG A 316 -6.68 15.06 -16.48
N GLU A 317 -7.69 14.54 -17.18
CA GLU A 317 -7.79 14.65 -18.63
C GLU A 317 -8.13 16.09 -19.08
N ALA A 318 -8.91 16.82 -18.27
CA ALA A 318 -9.37 18.15 -18.60
C ALA A 318 -8.39 19.26 -18.21
N VAL A 319 -7.59 19.04 -17.16
CA VAL A 319 -6.63 20.02 -16.64
C VAL A 319 -5.30 19.31 -16.37
N PRO A 320 -4.14 19.89 -16.76
CA PRO A 320 -2.84 19.35 -16.41
C PRO A 320 -2.60 19.44 -14.90
N VAL A 321 -2.99 18.40 -14.17
CA VAL A 321 -2.91 18.33 -12.70
C VAL A 321 -2.42 16.95 -12.25
N THR A 322 -1.67 16.90 -11.14
CA THR A 322 -1.22 15.62 -10.58
C THR A 322 -2.39 14.84 -9.97
N SER A 323 -2.22 13.54 -9.76
CA SER A 323 -3.28 12.72 -9.12
C SER A 323 -3.55 13.16 -7.68
N GLU A 324 -2.51 13.60 -6.98
CA GLU A 324 -2.60 14.06 -5.59
C GLU A 324 -3.33 15.39 -5.49
N ASP A 325 -2.98 16.34 -6.35
CA ASP A 325 -3.63 17.66 -6.43
C ASP A 325 -5.10 17.55 -6.79
N ALA A 326 -5.44 16.69 -7.75
CA ALA A 326 -6.83 16.40 -8.11
C ALA A 326 -7.61 15.77 -6.95
N ARG A 327 -7.03 14.82 -6.19
CA ARG A 327 -7.68 14.25 -4.98
C ARG A 327 -7.88 15.31 -3.92
N ARG A 328 -6.89 16.17 -3.70
CA ARG A 328 -6.93 17.25 -2.72
C ARG A 328 -8.08 18.21 -3.02
N VAL A 329 -8.19 18.67 -4.27
CA VAL A 329 -9.29 19.56 -4.71
C VAL A 329 -10.66 18.89 -4.54
N LEU A 330 -10.83 17.65 -5.01
CA LEU A 330 -12.10 16.92 -4.89
C LEU A 330 -12.49 16.65 -3.44
N LYS A 331 -11.52 16.34 -2.57
CA LYS A 331 -11.75 16.15 -1.13
C LYS A 331 -12.18 17.46 -0.46
N THR A 332 -11.55 18.59 -0.80
CA THR A 332 -11.94 19.91 -0.28
C THR A 332 -13.36 20.30 -0.71
N LEU A 333 -13.71 20.12 -2.00
CA LEU A 333 -15.06 20.40 -2.49
C LEU A 333 -16.13 19.50 -1.86
N THR A 334 -15.77 18.26 -1.50
CA THR A 334 -16.65 17.34 -0.79
C THR A 334 -16.83 17.75 0.67
N ALA A 335 -15.75 18.14 1.36
CA ALA A 335 -15.79 18.64 2.73
C ALA A 335 -16.62 19.94 2.85
N GLN A 336 -16.65 20.76 1.80
CA GLN A 336 -17.47 21.97 1.71
C GLN A 336 -18.93 21.70 1.29
N GLY A 337 -19.32 20.45 1.06
CA GLY A 337 -20.68 20.05 0.69
C GLY A 337 -21.10 20.44 -0.73
N ILE A 338 -20.16 20.86 -1.58
CA ILE A 338 -20.44 21.25 -2.97
C ILE A 338 -20.50 20.02 -3.88
N LEU A 339 -19.66 19.02 -3.58
CA LEU A 339 -19.66 17.71 -4.23
C LEU A 339 -20.04 16.63 -3.21
N GLU A 340 -20.74 15.59 -3.67
CA GLU A 340 -21.01 14.38 -2.90
C GLU A 340 -20.31 13.19 -3.56
N ASN A 341 -19.58 12.41 -2.78
CA ASN A 341 -18.97 11.18 -3.26
C ASN A 341 -19.99 10.04 -3.26
N ARG A 342 -20.34 9.54 -4.44
CA ARG A 342 -21.36 8.48 -4.62
C ARG A 342 -20.81 7.13 -5.08
N GLY A 343 -19.49 6.88 -4.95
CA GLY A 343 -18.90 5.59 -5.35
C GLY A 343 -17.99 4.94 -4.32
N ALA A 344 -17.94 3.60 -4.33
CA ALA A 344 -17.09 2.79 -3.46
C ALA A 344 -15.85 2.24 -4.19
N ARG A 345 -14.71 2.25 -3.50
CA ARG A 345 -13.42 1.62 -3.88
C ARG A 345 -12.88 2.04 -5.26
N ARG A 346 -13.24 1.32 -6.33
CA ARG A 346 -12.66 1.45 -7.70
C ARG A 346 -13.59 2.14 -8.71
N GLY A 347 -14.50 2.98 -8.22
CA GLY A 347 -15.47 3.74 -9.04
C GLY A 347 -16.01 5.00 -8.37
N SER A 348 -15.25 5.59 -7.45
CA SER A 348 -15.64 6.84 -6.77
C SER A 348 -15.83 7.95 -7.81
N HIS A 349 -17.05 8.46 -7.89
CA HIS A 349 -17.40 9.61 -8.71
C HIS A 349 -18.12 10.62 -7.82
N TYR A 350 -17.91 11.89 -8.13
CA TYR A 350 -18.41 13.01 -7.37
C TYR A 350 -19.52 13.69 -8.17
N VAL A 351 -20.64 13.99 -7.54
CA VAL A 351 -21.79 14.65 -8.16
C VAL A 351 -22.00 16.00 -7.49
N VAL A 352 -22.42 17.02 -8.24
CA VAL A 352 -22.75 18.32 -7.65
C VAL A 352 -24.00 18.16 -6.80
N VAL A 353 -23.92 18.64 -5.56
CA VAL A 353 -25.11 18.77 -4.71
C VAL A 353 -25.85 20.02 -5.17
N GLU A 354 -26.85 19.85 -6.05
CA GLU A 354 -27.80 20.93 -6.35
C GLU A 354 -28.62 21.19 -5.09
N SER A 355 -28.32 22.32 -4.43
CA SER A 355 -29.22 22.87 -3.42
C SER A 355 -30.32 23.62 -4.17
N ASP A 356 -31.37 22.91 -4.57
CA ASP A 356 -32.56 23.54 -5.11
C ASP A 356 -33.53 23.92 -3.96
N PRO A 357 -34.02 25.17 -3.93
CA PRO A 357 -34.96 25.63 -2.91
C PRO A 357 -36.37 25.16 -3.29
N VAL A 358 -36.89 24.14 -2.62
CA VAL A 358 -38.32 23.82 -2.74
C VAL A 358 -39.11 24.81 -1.91
N LEU A 359 -39.55 25.88 -2.56
CA LEU A 359 -40.78 26.59 -2.24
C LEU A 359 -41.92 25.90 -2.99
N THR A 360 -42.82 25.22 -2.28
CA THR A 360 -44.21 25.13 -2.67
C THR A 360 -45.07 25.43 -1.46
N ASP A 361 -45.83 26.52 -1.61
CA ASP A 361 -46.77 27.07 -0.64
C ASP A 361 -48.18 26.49 -0.86
N SER A 362 -48.89 26.36 0.26
CA SER A 362 -50.35 26.34 0.47
C SER A 362 -51.22 25.14 0.00
N GLY A 363 -51.94 24.58 0.99
CA GLY A 363 -53.08 23.66 0.82
C GLY A 363 -53.55 23.06 2.15
N VAL A 364 -54.33 23.84 2.90
CA VAL A 364 -54.95 23.55 4.22
C VAL A 364 -55.94 22.38 4.17
N GLU A 365 -55.92 21.46 5.15
CA GLU A 365 -57.09 21.05 5.96
C GLU A 365 -56.76 20.01 7.07
N SER A 366 -57.04 20.43 8.31
CA SER A 366 -57.72 19.70 9.40
C SER A 366 -57.05 18.58 10.23
N MET A 367 -56.84 18.94 11.52
CA MET A 367 -56.65 18.19 12.79
C MET A 367 -57.68 17.05 13.07
N PRO A 368 -57.60 16.22 14.16
CA PRO A 368 -56.87 16.37 15.46
C PRO A 368 -56.07 15.10 15.89
N GLY A 369 -55.25 15.04 16.95
CA GLY A 369 -54.93 15.91 18.08
C GLY A 369 -54.04 15.13 19.08
N VAL A 370 -53.86 15.71 20.27
CA VAL A 370 -53.28 15.21 21.53
C VAL A 370 -51.94 15.83 21.93
N ASP A 371 -52.07 16.61 23.00
CA ASP A 371 -51.11 17.31 23.84
C ASP A 371 -50.05 16.39 24.49
N THR A 372 -48.86 16.93 24.72
CA THR A 372 -48.45 17.35 26.08
C THR A 372 -47.15 18.15 26.07
N SER A 373 -47.22 19.24 26.83
CA SER A 373 -46.24 20.27 27.17
C SER A 373 -45.04 19.78 28.00
N GLY A 374 -43.90 20.50 27.90
CA GLY A 374 -42.80 20.38 28.86
C GLY A 374 -41.53 21.17 28.54
N GLU A 375 -41.65 22.50 28.58
CA GLU A 375 -40.65 23.53 28.98
C GLU A 375 -39.21 23.58 28.40
N ALA A 376 -38.90 24.79 27.93
CA ALA A 376 -37.62 25.27 27.45
C ALA A 376 -36.74 25.81 28.60
N SER A 377 -35.42 25.74 28.44
CA SER A 377 -34.54 26.86 28.78
C SER A 377 -33.23 26.78 28.01
N ALA A 378 -32.95 27.85 27.28
CA ALA A 378 -31.75 28.06 26.48
C ALA A 378 -30.67 28.76 27.32
N LEU A 379 -29.41 28.36 27.17
CA LEU A 379 -28.27 29.24 27.39
C LEU A 379 -27.22 28.99 26.29
N SER A 380 -27.15 29.98 25.42
CA SER A 380 -26.16 30.27 24.39
C SER A 380 -24.76 30.47 24.97
N HIS A 381 -23.74 29.93 24.31
CA HIS A 381 -22.38 30.45 24.40
C HIS A 381 -21.79 30.55 22.99
N GLU A 382 -21.67 31.78 22.51
CA GLU A 382 -20.80 32.14 21.39
C GLU A 382 -19.33 32.01 21.81
N ILE A 383 -18.51 31.45 20.92
CA ILE A 383 -17.04 31.52 20.95
C ILE A 383 -16.58 31.95 19.54
N PRO A 384 -15.57 32.85 19.41
CA PRO A 384 -15.27 33.55 18.18
C PRO A 384 -14.47 32.70 17.19
N ASP A 385 -14.90 32.71 15.92
CA ASP A 385 -14.21 32.12 14.78
C ASP A 385 -12.96 32.94 14.42
N THR A 386 -11.81 32.48 14.91
CA THR A 386 -10.49 33.07 14.60
C THR A 386 -9.51 31.99 14.15
N ASP A 387 -9.82 31.29 13.05
CA ASP A 387 -8.75 30.68 12.22
C ASP A 387 -9.22 30.39 10.77
N ARG A 388 -9.81 31.40 10.11
CA ARG A 388 -10.19 31.26 8.69
C ARG A 388 -8.99 31.53 7.79
N LYS A 389 -8.54 30.48 7.09
CA LYS A 389 -7.48 30.56 6.09
C LYS A 389 -7.89 31.46 4.92
N PRO A 390 -6.97 32.28 4.37
CA PRO A 390 -7.27 33.23 3.28
C PRO A 390 -7.86 32.59 2.01
N VAL A 391 -7.55 31.32 1.76
CA VAL A 391 -8.05 30.50 0.64
C VAL A 391 -9.57 30.31 0.66
N ASP A 392 -10.18 30.25 1.84
CA ASP A 392 -11.64 30.05 1.99
C ASP A 392 -12.45 31.30 1.63
N ASP A 393 -11.86 32.49 1.82
CA ASP A 393 -12.54 33.76 1.60
C ASP A 393 -12.50 34.18 0.12
N ALA A 394 -11.43 33.83 -0.60
CA ALA A 394 -11.30 34.04 -2.04
C ALA A 394 -12.31 33.18 -2.83
N LEU A 395 -12.46 31.89 -2.47
CA LEU A 395 -13.37 30.96 -3.14
C LEU A 395 -14.85 31.35 -2.90
N ARG A 396 -15.21 31.74 -1.67
CA ARG A 396 -16.58 32.16 -1.32
C ARG A 396 -16.99 33.48 -2.01
N ARG A 397 -16.07 34.44 -2.14
CA ARG A 397 -16.32 35.71 -2.85
C ARG A 397 -16.55 35.50 -4.35
N LEU A 398 -15.89 34.51 -4.95
CA LEU A 398 -15.99 34.22 -6.38
C LEU A 398 -17.26 33.44 -6.72
N LEU A 399 -17.68 32.50 -5.86
CA LEU A 399 -18.93 31.73 -6.02
C LEU A 399 -20.20 32.58 -5.81
N ARG A 400 -20.12 33.70 -5.10
CA ARG A 400 -21.24 34.66 -4.97
C ARG A 400 -21.41 35.60 -6.18
N ARG A 401 -20.43 35.70 -7.08
CA ARG A 401 -20.44 36.67 -8.20
C ARG A 401 -21.04 36.14 -9.52
N ARG A 402 -21.56 34.91 -9.56
CA ARG A 402 -22.25 34.34 -10.73
C ARG A 402 -23.59 33.67 -10.36
N ARG A 403 -24.44 34.40 -9.65
CA ARG A 403 -25.89 34.17 -9.69
C ARG A 403 -26.52 35.13 -10.67
#